data_AF-A0A7S8IUL7-F1
#
_entry.id   AF-A0A7S8IUL7-F1
#
_cell.length_a   1.000
_cell.length_b   1.000
_cell.length_c   1.000
_cell.angle_alpha   90.00
_cell.angle_beta   90.00
_cell.angle_gamma   90.00
#
_symmetry.space_group_name_H-M   'P 1'
#
loop_
_entity.id
_entity.type
_entity.pdbx_description
1 polymer ?
#
loop_
_entity_poly.entity_id
_entity_poly.type
_entity_poly.pdbx_seq_one_letter_code
_entity_poly.pdbx_strand_id
1 'polypeptide(L)'
;MAGQHHKRLAWVTAGGLSLAFVLAIGGIVMPPGETLWHLVAAPKEDGSWRFVTIDGVDVGAERYSIGIRWGEVVGYYDGCNSCGIGGDDERRGIYHARTCTLAACVERPHDRLFRRFLVRDLAMEPQGDRLILSVAGHRAVLVRQPQT
;
A
#
# COMPACT_ATOMS: atom_id res chain seq x y z
N MET A 1 -58.83 -7.06 -9.45
CA MET A 1 -57.80 -6.85 -8.40
C MET A 1 -56.46 -7.37 -8.93
N ALA A 2 -55.70 -6.57 -9.68
CA ALA A 2 -54.45 -7.03 -10.34
C ALA A 2 -53.28 -6.03 -10.21
N GLY A 3 -53.39 -5.00 -9.35
CA GLY A 3 -52.42 -3.90 -9.30
C GLY A 3 -51.34 -3.99 -8.20
N GLN A 4 -51.47 -4.91 -7.25
CA GLN A 4 -50.67 -4.91 -6.02
C GLN A 4 -49.43 -5.83 -6.08
N HIS A 5 -49.49 -6.90 -6.88
CA HIS A 5 -48.38 -7.84 -7.05
C HIS A 5 -47.22 -7.26 -7.89
N HIS A 6 -47.52 -6.49 -8.93
CA HIS A 6 -46.51 -5.91 -9.82
C HIS A 6 -45.65 -4.83 -9.14
N LYS A 7 -46.22 -4.09 -8.19
CA LYS A 7 -45.49 -3.07 -7.43
C LYS A 7 -44.44 -3.71 -6.51
N ARG A 8 -44.78 -4.77 -5.79
CA ARG A 8 -43.82 -5.46 -4.90
C ARG A 8 -42.67 -6.09 -5.68
N LEU A 9 -42.94 -6.67 -6.84
CA LEU A 9 -41.91 -7.23 -7.71
C LEU A 9 -40.95 -6.15 -8.23
N ALA A 10 -41.48 -4.98 -8.64
CA ALA A 10 -40.69 -3.84 -9.09
C ALA A 10 -39.79 -3.25 -8.00
N TRP A 11 -40.25 -3.21 -6.74
CA TRP A 11 -39.44 -2.74 -5.61
C TRP A 11 -38.30 -3.72 -5.28
N VAL A 12 -38.56 -5.03 -5.35
CA VAL A 12 -37.53 -6.06 -5.11
C VAL A 12 -36.50 -6.06 -6.23
N THR A 13 -36.91 -5.93 -7.50
CA THR A 13 -35.97 -5.85 -8.62
C THR A 13 -35.16 -4.55 -8.60
N ALA A 14 -35.77 -3.40 -8.31
CA ALA A 14 -35.05 -2.13 -8.17
C ALA A 14 -34.06 -2.16 -7.00
N GLY A 15 -34.43 -2.73 -5.85
CA GLY A 15 -33.54 -2.92 -4.71
C GLY A 15 -32.37 -3.84 -5.03
N GLY A 16 -32.63 -4.98 -5.69
CA GLY A 16 -31.60 -5.93 -6.10
C GLY A 16 -30.62 -5.36 -7.13
N LEU A 17 -31.12 -4.63 -8.13
CA LEU A 17 -30.30 -3.97 -9.15
C LEU A 17 -29.43 -2.85 -8.55
N SER A 18 -29.96 -2.10 -7.59
CA SER A 18 -29.21 -1.04 -6.92
C SER A 18 -28.04 -1.61 -6.11
N LEU A 19 -28.27 -2.71 -5.37
CA LEU A 19 -27.21 -3.38 -4.62
C LEU A 19 -26.14 -3.98 -5.54
N ALA A 20 -26.56 -4.62 -6.65
CA ALA A 20 -25.63 -5.16 -7.63
C ALA A 20 -24.79 -4.05 -8.30
N PHE A 21 -25.39 -2.90 -8.56
CA PHE A 21 -24.70 -1.75 -9.15
C PHE A 21 -23.67 -1.14 -8.18
N VAL A 22 -24.00 -1.02 -6.90
CA VAL A 22 -23.05 -0.56 -5.86
C VAL A 22 -21.87 -1.52 -5.71
N LEU A 23 -22.13 -2.83 -5.72
CA LEU A 23 -21.07 -3.85 -5.66
C LEU A 23 -20.20 -3.86 -6.93
N ALA A 24 -20.81 -3.69 -8.11
CA ALA A 24 -20.08 -3.62 -9.37
C ALA A 24 -19.19 -2.36 -9.45
N ILE A 25 -19.69 -1.21 -9.00
CA ILE A 25 -18.87 0.02 -8.91
C ILE A 25 -17.73 -0.17 -7.90
N GLY A 26 -18.02 -0.78 -6.74
CA GLY A 26 -17.00 -1.08 -5.73
C GLY A 26 -15.86 -1.93 -6.28
N GLY A 27 -16.15 -2.90 -7.15
CA GLY A 27 -15.13 -3.75 -7.79
C GLY A 27 -14.35 -3.10 -8.93
N ILE A 28 -14.88 -2.05 -9.58
CA ILE A 28 -14.23 -1.37 -10.72
C ILE A 28 -13.31 -0.23 -10.25
N VAL A 29 -13.64 0.43 -9.14
CA VAL A 29 -12.86 1.58 -8.64
C VAL A 29 -11.67 1.14 -7.77
N MET A 30 -11.67 -0.10 -7.27
CA MET A 30 -10.65 -0.59 -6.36
C MET A 30 -9.47 -1.25 -7.11
N PRO A 31 -8.21 -0.84 -6.82
CA PRO A 31 -7.01 -1.56 -7.26
C PRO A 31 -7.09 -3.06 -6.93
N PRO A 32 -6.47 -3.93 -7.74
CA PRO A 32 -6.40 -5.36 -7.45
C PRO A 32 -5.83 -5.60 -6.03
N GLY A 33 -6.60 -6.27 -5.17
CA GLY A 33 -6.24 -6.52 -3.77
C GLY A 33 -6.84 -5.54 -2.75
N GLU A 34 -7.46 -4.45 -3.18
CA GLU A 34 -8.30 -3.61 -2.32
C GLU A 34 -9.69 -4.23 -2.17
N THR A 35 -10.16 -4.33 -0.94
CA THR A 35 -11.55 -4.69 -0.62
C THR A 35 -12.20 -3.52 0.09
N LEU A 36 -13.54 -3.44 0.07
CA LEU A 36 -14.29 -2.50 0.89
C LEU A 36 -13.90 -2.56 2.38
N TRP A 37 -13.39 -3.71 2.83
CA TRP A 37 -12.87 -3.89 4.19
C TRP A 37 -11.59 -3.10 4.46
N HIS A 38 -10.74 -2.89 3.46
CA HIS A 38 -9.51 -2.10 3.62
C HIS A 38 -9.82 -0.66 4.03
N LEU A 39 -10.89 -0.06 3.49
CA LEU A 39 -11.31 1.29 3.84
C LEU A 39 -11.69 1.46 5.33
N VAL A 40 -12.13 0.38 5.98
CA VAL A 40 -12.65 0.42 7.35
C VAL A 40 -11.69 -0.19 8.36
N ALA A 41 -10.86 -1.14 7.92
CA ALA A 41 -10.01 -1.96 8.78
C ALA A 41 -8.51 -1.85 8.45
N ALA A 42 -8.10 -0.92 7.57
CA ALA A 42 -6.69 -0.69 7.29
C ALA A 42 -5.90 -0.39 8.57
N PRO A 43 -4.77 -1.07 8.80
CA PRO A 43 -3.83 -0.71 9.86
C PRO A 43 -3.35 0.74 9.75
N LYS A 44 -2.92 1.33 10.86
CA LYS A 44 -2.55 2.77 10.90
C LYS A 44 -1.28 3.06 10.09
N GLU A 45 -0.41 2.07 9.98
CA GLU A 45 0.80 2.04 9.17
C GLU A 45 0.53 2.03 7.67
N ASP A 46 -0.69 1.76 7.21
CA ASP A 46 -0.99 1.73 5.79
C ASP A 46 -0.91 3.11 5.15
N GLY A 47 -0.45 3.13 3.90
CA GLY A 47 -0.30 4.33 3.08
C GLY A 47 1.11 4.51 2.51
N SER A 48 1.37 5.70 1.97
CA SER A 48 2.67 6.07 1.42
C SER A 48 3.47 6.88 2.43
N TRP A 49 4.71 6.48 2.66
CA TRP A 49 5.59 7.05 3.68
C TRP A 49 6.94 7.42 3.08
N ARG A 50 7.41 8.64 3.38
CA ARG A 50 8.70 9.14 2.91
C ARG A 50 9.71 9.14 4.05
N PHE A 51 10.91 8.65 3.79
CA PHE A 51 12.01 8.68 4.76
C PHE A 51 12.45 10.12 5.03
N VAL A 52 12.67 10.41 6.31
CA VAL A 52 13.25 11.67 6.78
C VAL A 52 14.61 11.41 7.40
N THR A 53 14.72 10.38 8.25
CA THR A 53 16.01 9.99 8.82
C THR A 53 16.21 8.48 8.83
N ILE A 54 17.43 8.02 8.61
CA ILE A 54 17.85 6.63 8.81
C ILE A 54 19.08 6.61 9.72
N ASP A 55 19.02 5.89 10.84
CA ASP A 55 20.10 5.80 11.83
C ASP A 55 20.62 7.19 12.27
N GLY A 56 19.73 8.18 12.33
CA GLY A 56 20.05 9.58 12.65
C GLY A 56 20.58 10.44 11.51
N VAL A 57 20.82 9.87 10.32
CA VAL A 57 21.22 10.59 9.10
C VAL A 57 19.99 11.13 8.39
N ASP A 58 19.99 12.43 8.03
CA ASP A 58 18.94 13.04 7.21
C ASP A 58 19.01 12.50 5.77
N VAL A 59 17.89 11.95 5.30
CA VAL A 59 17.72 11.39 3.96
C VAL A 59 16.49 11.98 3.24
N GLY A 60 16.00 13.13 3.72
CA GLY A 60 14.77 13.75 3.22
C GLY A 60 14.87 14.24 1.77
N ALA A 61 16.07 14.60 1.31
CA ALA A 61 16.34 15.16 -0.02
C ALA A 61 16.37 14.08 -1.11
N GLU A 62 16.64 12.83 -0.74
CA GLU A 62 16.79 11.67 -1.60
C GLU A 62 15.44 11.11 -2.05
N ARG A 63 14.37 11.54 -1.36
CA ARG A 63 12.97 11.22 -1.66
C ARG A 63 12.66 9.73 -1.58
N TYR A 64 13.42 8.95 -0.81
CA TYR A 64 13.09 7.54 -0.57
C TYR A 64 11.69 7.40 0.02
N SER A 65 10.90 6.47 -0.50
CA SER A 65 9.56 6.18 0.04
C SER A 65 9.21 4.71 -0.04
N ILE A 66 8.25 4.30 0.79
CA ILE A 66 7.64 2.97 0.78
C ILE A 66 6.13 3.08 0.77
N GLY A 67 5.48 2.12 0.13
CA GLY A 67 4.05 1.87 0.24
C GLY A 67 3.81 0.71 1.19
N ILE A 68 2.94 0.92 2.17
CA ILE A 68 2.51 -0.12 3.12
C ILE A 68 1.03 -0.41 2.91
N ARG A 69 0.69 -1.70 2.86
CA ARG A 69 -0.68 -2.21 2.82
C ARG A 69 -0.77 -3.43 3.71
N TRP A 70 -1.81 -3.50 4.52
CA TRP A 70 -2.05 -4.58 5.47
C TRP A 70 -0.84 -4.86 6.37
N GLY A 71 -0.12 -3.79 6.77
CA GLY A 71 1.11 -3.92 7.58
C GLY A 71 2.33 -4.48 6.83
N GLU A 72 2.24 -4.65 5.51
CA GLU A 72 3.34 -5.15 4.67
C GLU A 72 3.84 -4.09 3.68
N VAL A 73 5.15 -4.11 3.38
CA VAL A 73 5.72 -3.26 2.34
C VAL A 73 5.39 -3.83 0.96
N VAL A 74 4.50 -3.15 0.23
CA VAL A 74 4.05 -3.56 -1.12
C VAL A 74 4.78 -2.85 -2.25
N GLY A 75 5.66 -1.92 -1.93
CA GLY A 75 6.44 -1.22 -2.93
C GLY A 75 7.30 -0.13 -2.32
N TYR A 76 8.21 0.39 -3.13
CA TYR A 76 9.12 1.42 -2.71
C TYR A 76 9.61 2.27 -3.89
N TYR A 77 10.13 3.45 -3.57
CA TYR A 77 10.83 4.33 -4.48
C TYR A 77 12.21 4.61 -3.90
N ASP A 78 13.27 4.25 -4.62
CA ASP A 78 14.65 4.45 -4.20
C ASP A 78 15.19 5.84 -4.58
N GLY A 79 14.30 6.80 -4.83
CA GLY A 79 14.68 8.13 -5.28
C GLY A 79 14.95 8.22 -6.79
N CYS A 80 14.93 7.10 -7.51
CA CYS A 80 15.11 7.05 -8.96
C CYS A 80 14.15 6.06 -9.63
N ASN A 81 14.14 4.80 -9.18
CA ASN A 81 13.25 3.75 -9.62
C ASN A 81 12.11 3.50 -8.64
N SER A 82 10.93 3.21 -9.19
CA SER A 82 9.78 2.70 -8.45
C SER A 82 9.70 1.20 -8.61
N CYS A 83 9.49 0.49 -7.51
CA CYS A 83 9.37 -0.95 -7.48
C CYS A 83 8.08 -1.37 -6.76
N GLY A 84 7.28 -2.21 -7.41
CA GLY A 84 6.20 -2.96 -6.76
C GLY A 84 6.74 -4.29 -6.23
N ILE A 85 6.25 -4.68 -5.05
CA ILE A 85 6.46 -5.97 -4.42
C ILE A 85 5.09 -6.64 -4.39
N GLY A 86 4.91 -7.72 -5.16
CA GLY A 86 3.63 -8.40 -5.25
C GLY A 86 3.74 -9.79 -5.85
N GLY A 87 2.76 -10.63 -5.53
CA GLY A 87 2.67 -12.00 -6.00
C GLY A 87 3.54 -12.97 -5.20
N ASP A 88 2.98 -14.16 -4.96
CA ASP A 88 3.75 -15.32 -4.54
C ASP A 88 4.40 -15.91 -5.79
N ASP A 89 5.73 -15.88 -5.89
CA ASP A 89 6.42 -16.74 -6.85
C ASP A 89 6.46 -18.16 -6.27
N GLU A 90 5.38 -18.92 -6.49
CA GLU A 90 5.26 -20.32 -6.06
C GLU A 90 6.42 -21.20 -6.56
N ARG A 91 7.14 -20.78 -7.62
CA ARG A 91 8.26 -21.56 -8.18
C ARG A 91 9.57 -21.41 -7.42
N ARG A 92 9.72 -20.41 -6.55
CA ARG A 92 11.02 -20.12 -5.92
C ARG A 92 11.02 -20.08 -4.42
N GLY A 93 9.86 -20.21 -3.77
CA GLY A 93 9.75 -20.27 -2.31
C GLY A 93 10.34 -19.00 -1.67
N ILE A 94 9.48 -18.13 -1.16
CA ILE A 94 9.86 -17.02 -0.26
C ILE A 94 10.31 -15.72 -0.96
N TYR A 95 10.41 -15.67 -2.30
CA TYR A 95 10.67 -14.40 -3.01
C TYR A 95 9.40 -13.81 -3.61
N HIS A 96 8.98 -12.64 -3.13
CA HIS A 96 7.95 -11.84 -3.79
C HIS A 96 8.44 -11.41 -5.17
N ALA A 97 7.61 -11.54 -6.20
CA ALA A 97 7.96 -10.99 -7.51
C ALA A 97 8.12 -9.47 -7.37
N ARG A 98 9.23 -8.95 -7.87
CA ARG A 98 9.53 -7.53 -7.84
C ARG A 98 9.50 -6.99 -9.27
N THR A 99 8.66 -6.00 -9.50
CA THR A 99 8.61 -5.28 -10.77
C THR A 99 9.08 -3.86 -10.54
N CYS A 100 10.16 -3.48 -11.22
CA CYS A 100 10.75 -2.15 -11.09
C CYS A 100 10.78 -1.42 -12.42
N THR A 101 10.73 -0.08 -12.38
CA THR A 101 11.26 0.73 -13.47
C THR A 101 12.76 0.46 -13.62
N LEU A 102 13.29 0.58 -14.84
CA LEU A 102 14.69 0.31 -15.17
C LEU A 102 15.40 1.57 -15.66
N ALA A 103 15.27 2.67 -14.91
CA ALA A 103 16.07 3.86 -15.15
C ALA A 103 17.53 3.61 -14.76
N ALA A 104 18.46 4.16 -15.54
CA ALA A 104 19.89 4.13 -15.21
C ALA A 104 20.18 5.15 -14.09
N CYS A 105 20.20 4.68 -12.85
CA CYS A 105 20.38 5.52 -11.67
C CYS A 105 21.85 5.61 -11.28
N VAL A 106 22.30 6.82 -10.94
CA VAL A 106 23.58 7.05 -10.26
C VAL A 106 23.43 6.61 -8.80
N GLU A 107 24.37 5.81 -8.29
CA GLU A 107 24.39 5.38 -6.88
C GLU A 107 24.50 6.62 -5.98
N ARG A 108 23.65 6.68 -4.95
CA ARG A 108 23.61 7.77 -3.99
C ARG A 108 24.21 7.35 -2.65
N PRO A 109 24.73 8.29 -1.85
CA PRO A 109 25.42 7.98 -0.59
C PRO A 109 24.58 7.15 0.40
N HIS A 110 23.25 7.31 0.39
CA HIS A 110 22.35 6.71 1.38
C HIS A 110 21.56 5.51 0.84
N ASP A 111 21.79 5.06 -0.40
CA ASP A 111 21.07 3.93 -1.00
C ASP A 111 21.26 2.64 -0.19
N ARG A 112 22.46 2.43 0.35
CA ARG A 112 22.77 1.28 1.19
C ARG A 112 22.05 1.30 2.52
N LEU A 113 21.79 2.49 3.09
CA LEU A 113 21.03 2.65 4.32
C LEU A 113 19.56 2.30 4.07
N PHE A 114 18.99 2.86 3.00
CA PHE A 114 17.60 2.64 2.60
C PHE A 114 17.29 1.16 2.36
N ARG A 115 18.16 0.44 1.63
CA ARG A 115 17.94 -0.98 1.27
C ARG A 115 17.79 -1.92 2.47
N ARG A 116 18.24 -1.54 3.68
CA ARG A 116 18.07 -2.34 4.91
C ARG A 116 16.61 -2.49 5.33
N PHE A 117 15.75 -1.55 4.94
CA PHE A 117 14.35 -1.52 5.32
C PHE A 117 13.43 -2.23 4.31
N LEU A 118 13.99 -2.82 3.25
CA LEU A 118 13.25 -3.54 2.21
C LEU A 118 13.19 -5.05 2.51
N VAL A 119 12.77 -5.39 3.73
CA VAL A 119 12.69 -6.77 4.25
C VAL A 119 11.29 -7.07 4.80
N ARG A 120 10.98 -8.35 5.02
CA ARG A 120 9.67 -8.78 5.56
C ARG A 120 9.52 -8.53 7.06
N ASP A 121 10.56 -8.83 7.84
CA ASP A 121 10.51 -8.76 9.31
C ASP A 121 10.79 -7.33 9.82
N LEU A 122 10.06 -6.36 9.26
CA LEU A 122 10.16 -4.95 9.60
C LEU A 122 9.18 -4.60 10.72
N ALA A 123 9.69 -4.15 11.86
CA ALA A 123 8.82 -3.64 12.90
C ALA A 123 8.33 -2.24 12.53
N MET A 124 7.01 -2.04 12.59
CA MET A 124 6.34 -0.79 12.23
C MET A 124 5.64 -0.21 13.46
N GLU A 125 5.95 1.03 13.81
CA GLU A 125 5.34 1.73 14.95
C GLU A 125 4.79 3.09 14.50
N PRO A 126 3.47 3.19 14.25
CA PRO A 126 2.82 4.46 13.92
C PRO A 126 2.85 5.43 15.11
N GLN A 127 3.33 6.65 14.86
CA GLN A 127 3.41 7.74 15.86
C GLN A 127 2.80 9.01 15.27
N GLY A 128 1.46 9.10 15.30
CA GLY A 128 0.73 10.21 14.69
C GLY A 128 0.95 10.27 13.18
N ASP A 129 1.52 11.38 12.72
CA ASP A 129 1.91 11.69 11.34
C ASP A 129 3.30 11.15 10.95
N ARG A 130 3.94 10.39 11.86
CA ARG A 130 5.19 9.69 11.64
C ARG A 130 5.01 8.18 11.68
N LEU A 131 5.92 7.48 11.01
CA LEU A 131 6.09 6.05 11.12
C LEU A 131 7.53 5.76 11.50
N ILE A 132 7.72 4.94 12.54
CA ILE A 132 9.03 4.44 12.93
C ILE A 132 9.18 3.02 12.40
N LEU A 133 10.23 2.79 11.62
CA LEU A 133 10.60 1.45 11.18
C LEU A 133 11.83 0.99 11.94
N SER A 134 11.85 -0.27 12.36
CA SER A 134 13.00 -0.87 13.03
C SER A 134 13.32 -2.26 12.49
N VAL A 135 14.61 -2.55 12.28
CA VAL A 135 15.11 -3.85 11.80
C VAL A 135 16.55 -4.05 12.23
N ALA A 136 16.86 -5.19 12.87
CA ALA A 136 18.24 -5.58 13.19
C ALA A 136 19.12 -4.47 13.82
N GLY A 137 18.55 -3.67 14.73
CA GLY A 137 19.25 -2.55 15.39
C GLY A 137 19.30 -1.24 14.59
N HIS A 138 18.75 -1.21 13.38
CA HIS A 138 18.57 -0.01 12.57
C HIS A 138 17.20 0.60 12.77
N ARG A 139 17.11 1.92 12.62
CA ARG A 139 15.87 2.67 12.80
C ARG A 139 15.71 3.74 11.73
N ALA A 140 14.50 3.86 11.19
CA ALA A 140 14.12 4.95 10.29
C ALA A 140 12.91 5.71 10.82
N VAL A 141 12.87 7.00 10.53
CA VAL A 141 11.72 7.88 10.77
C VAL A 141 11.18 8.33 9.43
N LEU A 142 9.89 8.11 9.22
CA LEU A 142 9.19 8.46 8.01
C LEU A 142 8.04 9.40 8.33
N VAL A 143 7.64 10.18 7.33
CA VAL A 143 6.46 11.05 7.37
C VAL A 143 5.46 10.63 6.30
N ARG A 144 4.17 10.76 6.62
CA ARG A 144 3.10 10.42 5.69
C ARG A 144 3.17 11.33 4.46
N GLN A 145 3.04 10.75 3.27
CA GLN A 145 2.91 11.53 2.05
C GLN A 145 1.45 11.90 1.80
N PRO A 146 1.17 13.11 1.28
CA PRO A 146 -0.16 13.46 0.80
C PRO A 146 -0.57 12.48 -0.30
N GLN A 147 -1.77 11.94 -0.23
CA GLN A 147 -2.36 11.23 -1.36
C GLN A 147 -2.75 12.30 -2.40
N THR A 148 -2.09 12.28 -3.55
CA THR A 148 -2.42 13.13 -4.71
C THR A 148 -3.38 12.43 -5.62
#